data_AF-A0A2R7KQK0-F1
#
_entry.id   AF-A0A2R7KQK0-F1
#
_cell.length_a   1.000
_cell.length_b   1.000
_cell.length_c   1.000
_cell.angle_alpha   90.00
_cell.angle_beta   90.00
_cell.angle_gamma   90.00
#
_symmetry.space_group_name_H-M   'P 1'
#
loop_
_entity.id
_entity.type
_entity.pdbx_description
1 polymer ?
#
loop_
_entity_poly.entity_id
_entity_poly.type
_entity_poly.pdbx_seq_one_letter_code
_entity_poly.pdbx_strand_id
1 'polypeptide(L)'
;MNRKCFIAGLICSIGLMNPSSITAQVAAIKTESVKGGGLIGRWDIKVSENGSEHPSWLEVELSGFSTLVGRFVSTGGSARPISKVTYDNGKFSFSIPPQWEREDRDMMLEGTVSDTGIHGTIHTSSGQSYPFTGAKAPDLKRTTAPVWGKAIKLFNGKDLKGWSVSGQNQWVVKDGILTSPHSGSNLISEQKFSDFKLHVEFRYQQGSNSGVYLRGRYETQIIDNPKTDHPNSHLFGGIYGFLVPNEMVVGDPGQWQTFDITLVGRIVTVVANGKTIICNQEIPGITGGALDGNEAEPGPIYFQGDHGPIEFRNIVITPAK
;
A
#
# COMPACT_ATOMS: atom_id res chain seq x y z
N MET A 1 5.13 80.08 -46.90
CA MET A 1 6.58 79.80 -46.96
C MET A 1 6.88 78.69 -45.95
N ASN A 2 7.25 77.50 -46.46
CA ASN A 2 7.40 76.25 -45.71
C ASN A 2 8.36 76.36 -44.52
N ARG A 3 7.92 75.99 -43.32
CA ARG A 3 8.80 75.46 -42.27
C ARG A 3 8.15 74.23 -41.62
N LYS A 4 8.76 73.08 -41.90
CA LYS A 4 8.48 71.78 -41.29
C LYS A 4 8.99 71.79 -39.84
N CYS A 5 8.14 71.50 -38.87
CA CYS A 5 8.56 71.11 -37.52
C CYS A 5 8.61 69.58 -37.45
N PHE A 6 9.78 69.04 -37.15
CA PHE A 6 9.99 67.63 -36.84
C PHE A 6 9.56 67.36 -35.39
N ILE A 7 8.65 66.41 -35.20
CA ILE A 7 8.37 65.80 -33.90
C ILE A 7 9.24 64.55 -33.81
N ALA A 8 10.15 64.51 -32.84
CA ALA A 8 10.95 63.34 -32.52
C ALA A 8 10.03 62.26 -31.92
N GLY A 9 9.80 61.18 -32.67
CA GLY A 9 9.15 59.98 -32.16
C GLY A 9 10.12 59.17 -31.31
N LEU A 10 9.79 59.00 -30.03
CA LEU A 10 10.47 58.09 -29.12
C LEU A 10 10.19 56.65 -29.61
N ILE A 11 11.18 55.99 -30.20
CA ILE A 11 11.07 54.57 -30.57
C ILE A 11 11.30 53.75 -29.30
N CYS A 12 10.21 53.25 -28.72
CA CYS A 12 10.26 52.21 -27.70
C CYS A 12 10.62 50.89 -28.40
N SER A 13 11.88 50.50 -28.30
CA SER A 13 12.36 49.20 -28.76
C SER A 13 11.81 48.10 -27.85
N ILE A 14 10.62 47.59 -28.14
CA ILE A 14 10.14 46.33 -27.56
C ILE A 14 11.03 45.24 -28.16
N GLY A 15 12.04 44.82 -27.40
CA GLY A 15 12.79 43.62 -27.70
C GLY A 15 11.83 42.44 -27.77
N LEU A 16 11.66 41.88 -28.96
CA LEU A 16 11.01 40.59 -29.15
C LEU A 16 11.85 39.54 -28.40
N MET A 17 11.49 39.26 -27.15
CA MET A 17 11.94 38.04 -26.50
C MET A 17 11.24 36.90 -27.24
N ASN A 18 12.01 36.13 -28.02
CA ASN A 18 11.55 34.83 -28.49
C ASN A 18 11.11 34.03 -27.26
N PRO A 19 9.86 33.54 -27.20
CA PRO A 19 9.51 32.55 -26.21
C PRO A 19 10.28 31.30 -26.61
N SER A 20 11.45 31.10 -25.99
CA SER A 20 12.10 29.81 -25.99
C SER A 20 11.14 28.87 -25.28
N SER A 21 10.29 28.22 -26.07
CA SER A 21 9.42 27.14 -25.61
C SER A 21 10.32 26.13 -24.93
N ILE A 22 10.31 26.09 -23.59
CA ILE A 22 10.90 24.98 -22.84
C ILE A 22 9.96 23.80 -23.06
N THR A 23 10.04 23.19 -24.24
CA THR A 23 9.49 21.86 -24.45
C THR A 23 10.44 20.92 -23.72
N ALA A 24 10.11 20.55 -22.48
CA ALA A 24 10.71 19.39 -21.85
C ALA A 24 10.35 18.17 -22.71
N GLN A 25 11.20 17.86 -23.69
CA GLN A 25 11.00 16.69 -24.53
C GLN A 25 11.39 15.47 -23.70
N VAL A 26 10.40 14.71 -23.26
CA VAL A 26 10.62 13.47 -22.52
C VAL A 26 11.17 12.45 -23.51
N ALA A 27 12.48 12.25 -23.49
CA ALA A 27 13.12 11.12 -24.16
C ALA A 27 13.06 9.88 -23.26
N ALA A 28 13.01 8.69 -23.85
CA ALA A 28 13.11 7.45 -23.08
C ALA A 28 14.46 7.38 -22.35
N ILE A 29 14.43 7.28 -21.02
CA ILE A 29 15.62 7.20 -20.19
C ILE A 29 15.96 5.74 -19.94
N LYS A 30 17.22 5.35 -20.17
CA LYS A 30 17.75 4.05 -19.72
C LYS A 30 18.09 4.18 -18.23
N THR A 31 17.20 3.71 -17.36
CA THR A 31 17.35 3.81 -15.89
C THR A 31 18.68 3.24 -15.38
N GLU A 32 19.20 2.20 -16.02
CA GLU A 32 20.51 1.60 -15.73
C GLU A 32 21.69 2.58 -15.86
N SER A 33 21.56 3.60 -16.71
CA SER A 33 22.59 4.62 -16.92
C SER A 33 22.53 5.77 -15.91
N VAL A 34 21.50 5.81 -15.07
CA VAL A 34 21.30 6.85 -14.07
C VAL A 34 22.09 6.52 -12.81
N LYS A 35 22.67 7.54 -12.16
CA LYS A 35 23.32 7.36 -10.85
C LYS A 35 22.32 6.77 -9.85
N GLY A 36 22.60 5.58 -9.34
CA GLY A 36 21.68 4.84 -8.47
C GLY A 36 20.63 4.00 -9.20
N GLY A 37 20.80 3.79 -10.51
CA GLY A 37 19.89 3.00 -11.33
C GLY A 37 19.61 1.59 -10.81
N GLY A 38 20.60 0.94 -10.18
CA GLY A 38 20.42 -0.38 -9.56
C GLY A 38 19.42 -0.39 -8.38
N LEU A 39 19.23 0.76 -7.72
CA LEU A 39 18.27 0.91 -6.63
C LEU A 39 16.82 1.05 -7.14
N ILE A 40 16.62 1.52 -8.38
CA ILE A 40 15.29 1.73 -8.97
C ILE A 40 14.50 0.42 -9.01
N GLY A 41 13.24 0.47 -8.60
CA GLY A 41 12.32 -0.67 -8.53
C GLY A 41 11.81 -0.89 -7.11
N ARG A 42 11.17 -2.04 -6.92
CA ARG A 42 10.50 -2.41 -5.67
C ARG A 42 11.28 -3.48 -4.93
N TRP A 43 11.24 -3.42 -3.62
CA TRP A 43 12.05 -4.23 -2.72
C TRP A 43 11.20 -4.76 -1.57
N ASP A 44 11.18 -6.08 -1.42
CA ASP A 44 10.68 -6.75 -0.22
C ASP A 44 11.79 -6.71 0.83
N ILE A 45 11.55 -5.98 1.92
CA ILE A 45 12.49 -5.75 3.00
C ILE A 45 12.14 -6.64 4.19
N LYS A 46 13.18 -7.19 4.84
CA LYS A 46 13.10 -7.85 6.14
C LYS A 46 13.92 -7.04 7.15
N VAL A 47 13.26 -6.61 8.22
CA VAL A 47 13.85 -5.84 9.31
C VAL A 47 14.06 -6.76 10.49
N SER A 48 15.29 -6.88 10.97
CA SER A 48 15.62 -7.73 12.12
C SER A 48 15.49 -6.93 13.42
N GLU A 49 14.34 -7.01 14.07
CA GLU A 49 14.08 -6.36 15.35
C GLU A 49 14.17 -7.38 16.50
N ASN A 50 15.16 -7.20 17.38
CA ASN A 50 15.34 -8.02 18.58
C ASN A 50 15.34 -9.55 18.32
N GLY A 51 15.89 -9.97 17.17
CA GLY A 51 15.96 -11.39 16.77
C GLY A 51 14.72 -11.92 16.03
N SER A 52 13.72 -11.07 15.78
CA SER A 52 12.55 -11.38 14.95
C SER A 52 12.63 -10.64 13.62
N GLU A 53 12.19 -11.27 12.54
CA GLU A 53 12.13 -10.66 11.21
C GLU A 53 10.74 -10.11 10.95
N HIS A 54 10.67 -8.84 10.56
CA HIS A 54 9.42 -8.16 10.25
C HIS A 54 9.43 -7.67 8.81
N PRO A 55 8.31 -7.85 8.08
CA PRO A 55 8.24 -7.42 6.70
C PRO A 55 8.12 -5.90 6.59
N SER A 56 8.78 -5.35 5.58
CA SER A 56 8.77 -3.94 5.20
C SER A 56 8.92 -3.86 3.68
N TRP A 57 8.76 -2.68 3.09
CA TRP A 57 8.84 -2.53 1.64
C TRP A 57 9.35 -1.16 1.21
N LEU A 58 10.08 -1.13 0.10
CA LEU A 58 10.62 0.08 -0.50
C LEU A 58 10.37 0.07 -2.01
N GLU A 59 9.94 1.20 -2.54
CA GLU A 59 10.03 1.50 -3.96
C GLU A 59 10.87 2.74 -4.18
N VAL A 60 11.75 2.67 -5.18
CA VAL A 60 12.55 3.78 -5.66
C VAL A 60 12.26 3.99 -7.13
N GLU A 61 11.95 5.23 -7.49
CA GLU A 61 11.62 5.64 -8.85
C GLU A 61 12.50 6.81 -9.28
N LEU A 62 12.68 6.94 -10.59
CA LEU A 62 13.34 8.09 -11.18
C LEU A 62 12.32 9.21 -11.43
N SER A 63 12.52 10.34 -10.76
CA SER A 63 11.82 11.60 -11.03
C SER A 63 12.68 12.49 -11.94
N GLY A 64 12.18 12.74 -13.15
CA GLY A 64 12.92 13.48 -14.18
C GLY A 64 14.15 12.72 -14.65
N PHE A 65 15.31 13.38 -14.66
CA PHE A 65 16.54 12.82 -15.24
C PHE A 65 17.55 12.30 -14.20
N SER A 66 17.41 12.67 -12.94
CA SER A 66 18.48 12.45 -11.94
C SER A 66 18.01 12.27 -10.51
N THR A 67 16.77 12.63 -10.17
CA THR A 67 16.31 12.61 -8.79
C THR A 67 15.64 11.28 -8.50
N LEU A 68 16.15 10.54 -7.53
CA LEU A 68 15.46 9.37 -7.02
C LEU A 68 14.42 9.79 -5.98
N VAL A 69 13.19 9.31 -6.12
CA VAL A 69 12.07 9.48 -5.18
C VAL A 69 11.49 8.11 -4.88
N GLY A 70 10.44 8.00 -4.08
CA GLY A 70 9.87 6.68 -3.83
C GLY A 70 8.77 6.63 -2.80
N ARG A 71 8.56 5.43 -2.28
CA ARG A 71 7.61 5.12 -1.21
C ARG A 71 8.21 4.06 -0.29
N PHE A 72 7.89 4.13 1.00
CA PHE A 72 8.34 3.15 1.98
C PHE A 72 7.19 2.74 2.90
N VAL A 73 7.13 1.46 3.22
CA VAL A 73 6.19 0.88 4.19
C VAL A 73 7.03 0.30 5.32
N SER A 74 6.79 0.76 6.55
CA SER A 74 7.42 0.18 7.73
C SER A 74 6.73 -1.15 8.10
N THR A 75 7.12 -1.76 9.23
CA THR A 75 6.47 -2.98 9.75
C THR A 75 4.97 -2.77 10.04
N GLY A 76 4.58 -1.53 10.34
CA GLY A 76 3.20 -1.06 10.43
C GLY A 76 3.03 0.32 9.79
N GLY A 77 1.79 0.82 9.81
CA GLY A 77 1.44 2.09 9.18
C GLY A 77 1.27 1.99 7.66
N SER A 78 1.17 3.13 6.97
CA SER A 78 0.89 3.15 5.54
C SER A 78 2.16 3.25 4.71
N ALA A 79 2.02 3.15 3.38
CA ALA A 79 3.07 3.63 2.49
C ALA A 79 3.24 5.15 2.67
N ARG A 80 4.49 5.58 2.86
CA ARG A 80 4.89 6.97 3.08
C ARG A 80 5.75 7.46 1.91
N PRO A 81 5.50 8.66 1.36
CA PRO A 81 6.26 9.19 0.25
C PRO A 81 7.70 9.52 0.66
N ILE A 82 8.65 9.22 -0.22
CA ILE A 82 10.04 9.64 -0.11
C ILE A 82 10.25 10.78 -1.11
N SER A 83 10.50 11.97 -0.59
CA SER A 83 10.74 13.17 -1.41
C SER A 83 12.07 13.13 -2.17
N LYS A 84 13.07 12.43 -1.61
CA LYS A 84 14.38 12.25 -2.22
C LYS A 84 15.12 11.06 -1.61
N VAL A 85 15.70 10.22 -2.47
CA VAL A 85 16.70 9.22 -2.11
C VAL A 85 18.07 9.74 -2.51
N THR A 86 18.97 9.88 -1.55
CA THR A 86 20.38 10.18 -1.80
C THR A 86 21.07 8.90 -2.23
N TYR A 87 21.91 8.96 -3.27
CA TYR A 87 22.71 7.82 -3.70
C TYR A 87 24.15 8.26 -4.02
N ASP A 88 25.12 7.60 -3.40
CA ASP A 88 26.54 7.81 -3.66
C ASP A 88 27.36 6.53 -3.43
N ASN A 89 28.18 6.15 -4.42
CA ASN A 89 29.12 5.03 -4.31
C ASN A 89 28.51 3.73 -3.76
N GLY A 90 27.35 3.33 -4.28
CA GLY A 90 26.64 2.11 -3.85
C GLY A 90 25.79 2.28 -2.59
N LYS A 91 25.92 3.41 -1.88
CA LYS A 91 25.17 3.71 -0.67
C LYS A 91 23.95 4.57 -0.98
N PHE A 92 22.87 4.35 -0.25
CA PHE A 92 21.68 5.17 -0.33
C PHE A 92 21.19 5.58 1.05
N SER A 93 20.46 6.69 1.11
CA SER A 93 19.74 7.09 2.31
C SER A 93 18.54 7.97 2.00
N PHE A 94 17.56 7.95 2.90
CA PHE A 94 16.42 8.85 2.89
C PHE A 94 15.83 8.97 4.30
N SER A 95 15.02 10.01 4.50
CA SER A 95 14.31 10.26 5.75
C SER A 95 12.81 10.33 5.50
N ILE A 96 12.03 9.89 6.48
CA ILE A 96 10.57 9.91 6.45
C ILE A 96 10.07 10.52 7.76
N PRO A 97 9.24 11.58 7.68
CA PRO A 97 8.62 12.16 8.87
C PRO A 97 7.76 11.16 9.64
N PRO A 98 7.58 11.37 10.95
CA PRO A 98 6.59 10.65 11.75
C PRO A 98 5.20 10.70 11.11
N GLN A 99 4.48 9.57 11.15
CA GLN A 99 3.09 9.47 10.70
C GLN A 99 2.16 9.16 11.88
N TRP A 100 2.48 8.10 12.64
CA TRP A 100 1.72 7.64 13.81
C TRP A 100 2.59 7.55 15.06
N GLU A 101 3.90 7.67 14.88
CA GLU A 101 4.90 7.79 15.94
C GLU A 101 4.63 9.07 16.75
N ARG A 102 4.88 9.01 18.07
CA ARG A 102 4.61 10.15 18.97
C ARG A 102 5.77 11.13 19.01
N GLU A 103 6.94 10.68 18.59
CA GLU A 103 8.19 11.40 18.59
C GLU A 103 8.35 12.24 17.32
N ASP A 104 8.96 13.42 17.44
CA ASP A 104 9.14 14.37 16.32
C ASP A 104 10.35 14.07 15.42
N ARG A 105 11.05 12.95 15.64
CA ARG A 105 12.25 12.60 14.88
C ARG A 105 11.88 11.85 13.61
N ASP A 106 12.42 12.29 12.48
CA ASP A 106 12.34 11.54 11.23
C ASP A 106 12.97 10.15 11.38
N MET A 107 12.27 9.14 10.87
CA MET A 107 12.88 7.84 10.63
C MET A 107 13.89 7.98 9.49
N MET A 108 15.07 7.40 9.63
CA MET A 108 16.11 7.43 8.60
C MET A 108 16.43 6.01 8.15
N LEU A 109 16.49 5.80 6.84
CA LEU A 109 17.10 4.60 6.27
C LEU A 109 18.43 4.96 5.65
N GLU A 110 19.42 4.10 5.90
CA GLU A 110 20.67 4.09 5.17
C GLU A 110 21.04 2.65 4.79
N GLY A 111 21.58 2.46 3.59
CA GLY A 111 21.89 1.13 3.10
C GLY A 111 22.88 1.14 1.95
N THR A 112 23.22 -0.07 1.51
CA THR A 112 24.09 -0.34 0.36
C THR A 112 23.37 -1.27 -0.60
N VAL A 113 23.55 -1.04 -1.90
CA VAL A 113 23.13 -1.95 -2.96
C VAL A 113 24.25 -2.94 -3.22
N SER A 114 23.92 -4.23 -3.26
CA SER A 114 24.81 -5.33 -3.62
C SER A 114 24.21 -6.15 -4.77
N ASP A 115 24.99 -7.08 -5.31
CA ASP A 115 24.54 -7.96 -6.40
C ASP A 115 23.33 -8.83 -6.01
N THR A 116 23.16 -9.10 -4.71
CA THR A 116 22.09 -9.94 -4.17
C THR A 116 20.91 -9.14 -3.61
N GLY A 117 20.99 -7.81 -3.61
CA GLY A 117 19.88 -6.94 -3.21
C GLY A 117 20.30 -5.67 -2.48
N ILE A 118 19.61 -5.34 -1.40
CA ILE A 118 19.95 -4.20 -0.54
C ILE A 118 20.11 -4.65 0.90
N HIS A 119 20.95 -3.96 1.67
CA HIS A 119 21.04 -4.15 3.11
C HIS A 119 21.44 -2.86 3.80
N GLY A 120 21.14 -2.71 5.09
CA GLY A 120 21.42 -1.47 5.79
C GLY A 120 20.82 -1.43 7.18
N THR A 121 20.55 -0.21 7.64
CA THR A 121 19.97 0.08 8.95
C THR A 121 18.79 1.02 8.81
N ILE A 122 17.71 0.72 9.54
CA ILE A 122 16.59 1.64 9.80
C ILE A 122 16.82 2.24 11.18
N HIS A 123 16.87 3.57 11.26
CA HIS A 123 16.83 4.32 12.51
C HIS A 123 15.39 4.82 12.73
N THR A 124 14.72 4.31 13.75
CA THR A 124 13.31 4.64 14.02
C THR A 124 13.19 6.05 14.62
N SER A 125 11.98 6.61 14.56
CA SER A 125 11.64 7.87 15.25
C SER A 125 11.85 7.79 16.77
N SER A 126 11.68 6.61 17.36
CA SER A 126 11.99 6.35 18.78
C SER A 126 13.49 6.29 19.10
N GLY A 127 14.36 6.33 18.08
CA GLY A 127 15.81 6.30 18.22
C GLY A 127 16.44 4.91 18.33
N GLN A 128 15.65 3.86 18.10
CA GLN A 128 16.17 2.50 17.94
C GLN A 128 16.76 2.31 16.55
N SER A 129 17.58 1.28 16.37
CA SER A 129 18.22 0.99 15.09
C SER A 129 18.18 -0.50 14.83
N TYR A 130 17.69 -0.87 13.65
CA TYR A 130 17.50 -2.26 13.26
C TYR A 130 18.15 -2.52 11.90
N PRO A 131 18.94 -3.59 11.75
CA PRO A 131 19.45 -3.96 10.45
C PRO A 131 18.30 -4.45 9.56
N PHE A 132 18.47 -4.30 8.25
CA PHE A 132 17.55 -4.85 7.27
C PHE A 132 18.29 -5.48 6.10
N THR A 133 17.61 -6.40 5.44
CA THR A 133 17.96 -6.91 4.11
C THR A 133 16.78 -6.74 3.18
N GLY A 134 17.00 -6.64 1.88
CA GLY A 134 15.94 -6.53 0.90
C GLY A 134 16.29 -7.21 -0.41
N ALA A 135 15.29 -7.84 -1.01
CA ALA A 135 15.35 -8.47 -2.32
C ALA A 135 14.37 -7.78 -3.28
N LYS A 136 14.59 -7.89 -4.59
CA LYS A 136 13.65 -7.32 -5.57
C LYS A 136 12.27 -7.98 -5.41
N ALA A 137 11.24 -7.15 -5.31
CA ALA A 137 9.87 -7.63 -5.24
C ALA A 137 9.48 -8.24 -6.60
N PRO A 138 8.75 -9.37 -6.63
CA PRO A 138 8.37 -10.02 -7.88
C PRO A 138 7.26 -9.27 -8.62
N ASP A 139 7.30 -9.15 -9.95
CA ASP A 139 6.27 -8.43 -10.73
C ASP A 139 4.85 -9.04 -10.63
N LEU A 140 4.76 -10.36 -10.43
CA LEU A 140 3.51 -11.15 -10.36
C LEU A 140 2.51 -10.91 -11.51
N LYS A 141 2.99 -10.46 -12.67
CA LYS A 141 2.16 -10.27 -13.85
C LYS A 141 1.73 -11.63 -14.42
N ARG A 142 0.42 -11.90 -14.43
CA ARG A 142 -0.14 -13.07 -15.11
C ARG A 142 -0.27 -12.78 -16.61
N THR A 143 0.11 -13.76 -17.44
CA THR A 143 0.00 -13.67 -18.91
C THR A 143 -1.32 -14.19 -19.45
N THR A 144 -2.06 -14.94 -18.64
CA THR A 144 -3.38 -15.50 -18.99
C THR A 144 -4.36 -15.24 -17.85
N ALA A 145 -5.65 -15.12 -18.19
CA ALA A 145 -6.70 -15.02 -17.19
C ALA A 145 -6.78 -16.33 -16.38
N PRO A 146 -6.95 -16.27 -15.04
CA PRO A 146 -7.09 -17.48 -14.24
C PRO A 146 -8.36 -18.26 -14.58
N VAL A 147 -8.26 -19.58 -14.53
CA VAL A 147 -9.43 -20.46 -14.55
C VAL A 147 -9.91 -20.62 -13.11
N TRP A 148 -11.13 -20.17 -12.82
CA TRP A 148 -11.67 -20.21 -11.47
C TRP A 148 -12.07 -21.63 -11.04
N GLY A 149 -11.73 -21.98 -9.80
CA GLY A 149 -12.11 -23.20 -9.13
C GLY A 149 -13.54 -23.16 -8.58
N LYS A 150 -13.81 -24.03 -7.61
CA LYS A 150 -15.09 -24.07 -6.89
C LYS A 150 -15.07 -23.08 -5.72
N ALA A 151 -16.19 -22.39 -5.48
CA ALA A 151 -16.36 -21.57 -4.29
C ALA A 151 -16.32 -22.41 -3.00
N ILE A 152 -15.65 -21.90 -1.98
CA ILE A 152 -15.42 -22.51 -0.68
C ILE A 152 -15.94 -21.55 0.38
N LYS A 153 -16.78 -22.04 1.31
CA LYS A 153 -17.09 -21.30 2.55
C LYS A 153 -15.88 -21.38 3.46
N LEU A 154 -15.14 -20.28 3.60
CA LEU A 154 -13.91 -20.25 4.38
C LEU A 154 -14.19 -20.25 5.89
N PHE A 155 -15.35 -19.72 6.30
CA PHE A 155 -15.84 -19.81 7.66
C PHE A 155 -16.99 -20.81 7.79
N ASN A 156 -16.95 -21.62 8.84
CA ASN A 156 -17.88 -22.74 9.03
C ASN A 156 -19.17 -22.37 9.79
N GLY A 157 -19.26 -21.15 10.34
CA GLY A 157 -20.42 -20.67 11.09
C GLY A 157 -20.59 -21.29 12.48
N LYS A 158 -19.58 -21.98 13.03
CA LYS A 158 -19.68 -22.72 14.29
C LYS A 158 -18.53 -22.44 15.25
N ASP A 159 -17.30 -22.47 14.76
CA ASP A 159 -16.09 -22.34 15.57
C ASP A 159 -14.94 -21.78 14.72
N LEU A 160 -13.77 -21.63 15.33
CA LEU A 160 -12.56 -21.11 14.67
C LEU A 160 -11.74 -22.21 13.97
N LYS A 161 -12.29 -23.42 13.73
CA LYS A 161 -11.55 -24.46 13.01
C LYS A 161 -11.17 -23.97 11.61
N GLY A 162 -9.89 -24.08 11.27
CA GLY A 162 -9.34 -23.53 10.03
C GLY A 162 -8.81 -22.10 10.16
N TRP A 163 -8.77 -21.56 11.38
CA TRP A 163 -8.26 -20.23 11.71
C TRP A 163 -7.29 -20.30 12.89
N SER A 164 -6.23 -19.50 12.83
CA SER A 164 -5.31 -19.24 13.93
C SER A 164 -5.47 -17.81 14.43
N VAL A 165 -5.17 -17.60 15.71
CA VAL A 165 -5.22 -16.29 16.36
C VAL A 165 -3.79 -15.86 16.66
N SER A 166 -3.43 -14.62 16.35
CA SER A 166 -2.04 -14.13 16.48
C SER A 166 -1.55 -13.96 17.92
N GLY A 167 -2.44 -14.11 18.91
CA GLY A 167 -2.16 -13.87 20.32
C GLY A 167 -3.28 -14.43 21.20
N GLN A 168 -3.57 -13.74 22.31
CA GLN A 168 -4.68 -14.13 23.18
C GLN A 168 -6.01 -14.02 22.45
N ASN A 169 -6.78 -15.10 22.41
CA ASN A 169 -8.02 -15.15 21.65
C ASN A 169 -9.16 -14.34 22.29
N GLN A 170 -9.72 -13.41 21.53
CA GLN A 170 -10.98 -12.71 21.79
C GLN A 170 -12.10 -13.04 20.80
N TRP A 171 -11.78 -13.74 19.71
CA TRP A 171 -12.74 -14.08 18.67
C TRP A 171 -13.69 -15.15 19.16
N VAL A 172 -14.98 -14.92 18.91
CA VAL A 172 -16.07 -15.82 19.28
C VAL A 172 -17.03 -16.00 18.11
N VAL A 173 -17.77 -17.10 18.11
CA VAL A 173 -18.85 -17.32 17.15
C VAL A 173 -20.18 -17.17 17.87
N LYS A 174 -21.02 -16.23 17.41
CA LYS A 174 -22.37 -15.97 17.94
C LYS A 174 -23.38 -16.09 16.81
N ASP A 175 -24.32 -17.02 16.91
CA ASP A 175 -25.39 -17.22 15.91
C ASP A 175 -24.87 -17.35 14.46
N GLY A 176 -23.71 -18.01 14.29
CA GLY A 176 -23.06 -18.19 12.98
C GLY A 176 -22.31 -16.97 12.46
N ILE A 177 -22.12 -15.93 13.28
CA ILE A 177 -21.33 -14.74 13.00
C ILE A 177 -20.00 -14.83 13.73
N LEU A 178 -18.92 -14.56 13.03
CA LEU A 178 -17.58 -14.45 13.60
C LEU A 178 -17.42 -13.04 14.18
N THR A 179 -17.19 -12.91 15.48
CA THR A 179 -17.21 -11.64 16.21
C THR A 179 -15.91 -11.41 16.97
N SER A 180 -15.30 -10.24 16.78
CA SER A 180 -14.34 -9.65 17.72
C SER A 180 -15.08 -8.58 18.54
N PRO A 181 -15.33 -8.80 19.84
CA PRO A 181 -16.14 -7.89 20.65
C PRO A 181 -15.39 -6.63 21.12
N HIS A 182 -14.07 -6.61 21.02
CA HIS A 182 -13.17 -5.51 21.39
C HIS A 182 -11.84 -5.68 20.66
N SER A 183 -10.98 -4.66 20.70
CA SER A 183 -9.59 -4.76 20.25
C SER A 183 -8.87 -5.95 20.91
N GLY A 184 -8.15 -6.72 20.12
CA GLY A 184 -7.37 -7.86 20.58
C GLY A 184 -6.44 -8.40 19.49
N SER A 185 -6.44 -9.71 19.30
CA SER A 185 -5.58 -10.40 18.35
C SER A 185 -6.16 -10.43 16.93
N ASN A 186 -5.29 -10.64 15.95
CA ASN A 186 -5.65 -10.84 14.57
C ASN A 186 -6.10 -12.28 14.31
N LEU A 187 -6.98 -12.49 13.32
CA LEU A 187 -7.45 -13.81 12.93
C LEU A 187 -6.96 -14.15 11.52
N ILE A 188 -6.34 -15.32 11.36
CA ILE A 188 -5.60 -15.71 10.15
C ILE A 188 -6.11 -17.06 9.69
N SER A 189 -6.51 -17.20 8.42
CA SER A 189 -6.92 -18.51 7.89
C SER A 189 -5.72 -19.45 7.80
N GLU A 190 -5.91 -20.73 8.13
CA GLU A 190 -4.87 -21.74 7.94
C GLU A 190 -4.60 -22.03 6.46
N GLN A 191 -5.65 -21.98 5.63
CA GLN A 191 -5.54 -22.13 4.19
C GLN A 191 -4.86 -20.91 3.56
N LYS A 192 -4.06 -21.16 2.52
CA LYS A 192 -3.34 -20.15 1.75
C LYS A 192 -3.76 -20.18 0.29
N PHE A 193 -3.82 -19.01 -0.33
CA PHE A 193 -4.34 -18.81 -1.68
C PHE A 193 -3.37 -17.96 -2.51
N SER A 194 -3.32 -18.24 -3.82
CA SER A 194 -2.62 -17.42 -4.80
C SER A 194 -3.61 -16.41 -5.39
N ASP A 195 -4.10 -16.65 -6.61
CA ASP A 195 -5.13 -15.83 -7.24
C ASP A 195 -6.54 -16.30 -6.79
N PHE A 196 -7.45 -15.37 -6.49
CA PHE A 196 -8.79 -15.71 -5.99
C PHE A 196 -9.83 -14.61 -6.23
N LYS A 197 -11.10 -15.00 -6.08
CA LYS A 197 -12.21 -14.10 -5.76
C LYS A 197 -12.63 -14.32 -4.31
N LEU A 198 -12.82 -13.26 -3.55
CA LEU A 198 -13.25 -13.27 -2.15
C LEU A 198 -14.53 -12.45 -2.01
N HIS A 199 -15.57 -13.05 -1.45
CA HIS A 199 -16.73 -12.36 -0.93
C HIS A 199 -16.66 -12.39 0.60
N VAL A 200 -16.92 -11.25 1.23
CA VAL A 200 -17.02 -11.13 2.69
C VAL A 200 -18.08 -10.10 3.06
N GLU A 201 -18.93 -10.46 4.02
CA GLU A 201 -19.84 -9.53 4.66
C GLU A 201 -19.31 -9.17 6.05
N PHE A 202 -19.37 -7.89 6.39
CA PHE A 202 -18.88 -7.40 7.67
C PHE A 202 -19.77 -6.30 8.24
N ARG A 203 -19.68 -6.10 9.55
CA ARG A 203 -20.35 -5.04 10.28
C ARG A 203 -19.46 -4.59 11.43
N TYR A 204 -19.29 -3.28 11.60
CA TYR A 204 -18.50 -2.69 12.68
C TYR A 204 -19.34 -1.80 13.59
N GLN A 205 -18.80 -1.49 14.78
CA GLN A 205 -19.35 -0.48 15.68
C GLN A 205 -18.75 0.90 15.41
N GLN A 206 -19.39 1.95 15.93
CA GLN A 206 -18.93 3.32 15.74
C GLN A 206 -17.51 3.48 16.30
N GLY A 207 -16.63 4.12 15.52
CA GLY A 207 -15.22 4.33 15.83
C GLY A 207 -14.31 3.13 15.59
N SER A 208 -14.82 2.01 15.08
CA SER A 208 -14.00 0.83 14.77
C SER A 208 -13.13 1.02 13.52
N ASN A 209 -12.00 0.34 13.53
CA ASN A 209 -11.13 0.11 12.39
C ASN A 209 -10.76 -1.40 12.34
N SER A 210 -10.62 -1.93 11.14
CA SER A 210 -10.30 -3.31 10.82
C SER A 210 -9.82 -3.37 9.37
N GLY A 211 -9.55 -4.55 8.85
CA GLY A 211 -9.09 -4.72 7.49
C GLY A 211 -9.16 -6.17 7.05
N VAL A 212 -9.33 -6.36 5.74
CA VAL A 212 -9.24 -7.68 5.10
C VAL A 212 -7.91 -7.73 4.35
N TYR A 213 -6.96 -8.47 4.91
CA TYR A 213 -5.64 -8.67 4.30
C TYR A 213 -5.70 -9.81 3.30
N LEU A 214 -5.49 -9.46 2.04
CA LEU A 214 -5.39 -10.39 0.93
C LEU A 214 -4.00 -11.03 0.96
N ARG A 215 -3.95 -12.37 0.96
CA ARG A 215 -2.73 -13.16 1.11
C ARG A 215 -1.92 -12.81 2.37
N GLY A 216 -2.55 -12.22 3.39
CA GLY A 216 -1.89 -11.75 4.60
C GLY A 216 -1.00 -10.52 4.40
N ARG A 217 -1.12 -9.81 3.26
CA ARG A 217 -0.16 -8.79 2.84
C ARG A 217 -0.77 -7.48 2.38
N TYR A 218 -1.96 -7.52 1.78
CA TYR A 218 -2.58 -6.34 1.19
C TYR A 218 -3.90 -6.03 1.88
N GLU A 219 -3.90 -5.01 2.73
CA GLU A 219 -5.08 -4.59 3.48
C GLU A 219 -6.10 -3.88 2.59
N THR A 220 -7.30 -4.44 2.49
CA THR A 220 -8.50 -3.69 2.07
C THR A 220 -9.14 -3.11 3.32
N GLN A 221 -9.14 -1.78 3.42
CA GLN A 221 -9.42 -1.05 4.64
C GLN A 221 -10.90 -1.08 5.06
N ILE A 222 -11.16 -1.31 6.35
CA ILE A 222 -12.48 -1.17 6.97
C ILE A 222 -12.36 -0.15 8.10
N ILE A 223 -12.97 1.02 7.95
CA ILE A 223 -12.91 2.05 8.99
C ILE A 223 -14.22 2.83 9.04
N ASP A 224 -14.64 3.22 10.24
CA ASP A 224 -15.76 4.13 10.45
C ASP A 224 -15.36 5.58 10.12
N ASN A 225 -15.42 5.93 8.83
CA ASN A 225 -15.22 7.30 8.36
C ASN A 225 -16.53 7.93 7.84
N PRO A 226 -16.70 9.26 7.92
CA PRO A 226 -17.83 9.96 7.32
C PRO A 226 -18.03 9.67 5.83
N LYS A 227 -19.29 9.47 5.42
CA LYS A 227 -19.68 9.31 4.00
C LYS A 227 -19.34 10.53 3.14
N THR A 228 -19.18 11.70 3.75
CA THR A 228 -18.83 12.97 3.09
C THR A 228 -17.34 13.13 2.84
N ASP A 229 -16.50 12.25 3.37
CA ASP A 229 -15.06 12.34 3.16
C ASP A 229 -14.70 12.13 1.69
N HIS A 230 -13.71 12.89 1.23
CA HIS A 230 -13.11 12.63 -0.06
C HIS A 230 -12.44 11.24 -0.03
N PRO A 231 -12.61 10.41 -1.07
CA PRO A 231 -11.92 9.13 -1.15
C PRO A 231 -10.43 9.24 -0.89
N ASN A 232 -9.89 8.34 -0.06
CA ASN A 232 -8.49 8.31 0.34
C ASN A 232 -8.08 6.85 0.60
N SER A 233 -6.83 6.50 0.33
CA SER A 233 -6.32 5.13 0.50
C SER A 233 -6.27 4.66 1.96
N HIS A 234 -6.38 5.56 2.94
CA HIS A 234 -6.44 5.22 4.37
C HIS A 234 -7.88 5.03 4.90
N LEU A 235 -8.88 5.30 4.06
CA LEU A 235 -10.30 5.23 4.39
C LEU A 235 -10.94 3.98 3.79
N PHE A 236 -12.23 3.79 4.09
CA PHE A 236 -12.99 2.61 3.71
C PHE A 236 -12.80 2.20 2.25
N GLY A 237 -12.44 0.93 2.03
CA GLY A 237 -12.30 0.33 0.72
C GLY A 237 -11.00 0.66 -0.02
N GLY A 238 -10.12 1.50 0.55
CA GLY A 238 -8.77 1.70 0.03
C GLY A 238 -7.90 0.45 0.20
N ILE A 239 -6.94 0.27 -0.72
CA ILE A 239 -5.79 -0.60 -0.41
C ILE A 239 -4.83 0.24 0.41
N TYR A 240 -4.68 -0.08 1.69
CA TYR A 240 -4.19 0.83 2.71
C TYR A 240 -2.86 1.49 2.32
N GLY A 241 -2.88 2.82 2.19
CA GLY A 241 -1.70 3.63 1.81
C GLY A 241 -1.31 3.61 0.32
N PHE A 242 -1.96 2.81 -0.53
CA PHE A 242 -1.61 2.68 -1.95
C PHE A 242 -2.71 3.12 -2.90
N LEU A 243 -3.86 2.45 -2.86
CA LEU A 243 -4.91 2.62 -3.89
C LEU A 243 -6.11 3.34 -3.29
N VAL A 244 -6.46 4.45 -3.92
CA VAL A 244 -7.58 5.30 -3.54
C VAL A 244 -8.85 4.78 -4.24
N PRO A 245 -9.95 4.54 -3.51
CA PRO A 245 -11.22 4.18 -4.14
C PRO A 245 -11.74 5.36 -4.99
N ASN A 246 -12.46 5.08 -6.08
CA ASN A 246 -12.99 6.12 -6.97
C ASN A 246 -14.19 6.88 -6.39
N GLU A 247 -14.90 6.31 -5.41
CA GLU A 247 -16.00 6.91 -4.66
C GLU A 247 -16.04 6.35 -3.23
N MET A 248 -16.60 7.15 -2.31
CA MET A 248 -16.81 6.75 -0.91
C MET A 248 -18.17 6.09 -0.77
N VAL A 249 -18.19 4.79 -0.45
CA VAL A 249 -19.41 3.96 -0.39
C VAL A 249 -19.59 3.29 0.97
N VAL A 250 -18.96 3.84 2.00
CA VAL A 250 -19.04 3.38 3.38
C VAL A 250 -20.48 3.43 3.91
N GLY A 251 -20.90 2.35 4.56
CA GLY A 251 -22.18 2.25 5.27
C GLY A 251 -22.11 2.85 6.67
N ASP A 252 -23.26 2.97 7.34
CA ASP A 252 -23.27 3.40 8.74
C ASP A 252 -22.81 2.26 9.67
N PRO A 253 -22.21 2.58 10.83
CA PRO A 253 -21.98 1.62 11.89
C PRO A 253 -23.23 0.79 12.21
N GLY A 254 -23.04 -0.50 12.49
CA GLY A 254 -24.14 -1.41 12.79
C GLY A 254 -24.88 -1.95 11.56
N GLN A 255 -24.54 -1.53 10.34
CA GLN A 255 -25.06 -2.11 9.10
C GLN A 255 -24.13 -3.17 8.52
N TRP A 256 -24.70 -4.19 7.90
CA TRP A 256 -23.94 -5.15 7.11
C TRP A 256 -23.48 -4.51 5.80
N GLN A 257 -22.21 -4.69 5.50
CA GLN A 257 -21.51 -4.19 4.33
C GLN A 257 -20.79 -5.35 3.65
N THR A 258 -20.46 -5.19 2.37
CA THR A 258 -19.86 -6.26 1.59
C THR A 258 -18.61 -5.80 0.86
N PHE A 259 -17.63 -6.70 0.77
CA PHE A 259 -16.58 -6.64 -0.23
C PHE A 259 -16.65 -7.87 -1.13
N ASP A 260 -16.61 -7.63 -2.44
CA ASP A 260 -16.30 -8.62 -3.47
C ASP A 260 -14.96 -8.22 -4.11
N ILE A 261 -13.92 -9.00 -3.84
CA ILE A 261 -12.54 -8.70 -4.21
C ILE A 261 -12.05 -9.76 -5.18
N THR A 262 -11.51 -9.34 -6.32
CA THR A 262 -10.77 -10.23 -7.22
C THR A 262 -9.30 -9.85 -7.18
N LEU A 263 -8.43 -10.79 -6.85
CA LEU A 263 -6.98 -10.63 -6.85
C LEU A 263 -6.33 -11.63 -7.82
N VAL A 264 -5.59 -11.12 -8.80
CA VAL A 264 -4.85 -11.90 -9.79
C VAL A 264 -3.42 -11.39 -9.86
N GLY A 265 -2.46 -12.16 -9.34
CA GLY A 265 -1.12 -11.64 -9.06
C GLY A 265 -1.18 -10.49 -8.04
N ARG A 266 -0.92 -9.26 -8.50
CA ARG A 266 -1.15 -8.00 -7.74
C ARG A 266 -2.27 -7.13 -8.30
N ILE A 267 -2.96 -7.60 -9.34
CA ILE A 267 -4.03 -6.84 -9.96
C ILE A 267 -5.30 -7.07 -9.15
N VAL A 268 -5.82 -6.01 -8.54
CA VAL A 268 -6.97 -6.03 -7.66
C VAL A 268 -8.16 -5.29 -8.26
N THR A 269 -9.34 -5.87 -8.08
CA THR A 269 -10.63 -5.20 -8.23
C THR A 269 -11.38 -5.33 -6.91
N VAL A 270 -11.89 -4.21 -6.39
CA VAL A 270 -12.69 -4.16 -5.17
C VAL A 270 -14.06 -3.61 -5.52
N VAL A 271 -15.10 -4.40 -5.25
CA VAL A 271 -16.49 -3.96 -5.27
C VAL A 271 -16.96 -3.90 -3.83
N ALA A 272 -17.34 -2.70 -3.37
CA ALA A 272 -17.85 -2.48 -2.03
C ALA A 272 -19.31 -2.08 -2.09
N ASN A 273 -20.16 -2.74 -1.30
CA ASN A 273 -21.60 -2.46 -1.25
C ASN A 273 -22.26 -2.40 -2.65
N GLY A 274 -21.84 -3.30 -3.55
CA GLY A 274 -22.33 -3.40 -4.93
C GLY A 274 -21.74 -2.41 -5.93
N LYS A 275 -20.82 -1.53 -5.52
CA LYS A 275 -20.17 -0.53 -6.37
C LYS A 275 -18.68 -0.82 -6.57
N THR A 276 -18.21 -0.79 -7.82
CA THR A 276 -16.79 -1.02 -8.14
C THR A 276 -15.98 0.21 -7.77
N ILE A 277 -15.20 0.12 -6.68
CA ILE A 277 -14.44 1.24 -6.13
C ILE A 277 -12.97 1.25 -6.53
N ILE A 278 -12.41 0.07 -6.82
CA ILE A 278 -11.07 -0.10 -7.41
C ILE A 278 -11.23 -1.09 -8.55
N CYS A 279 -10.74 -0.76 -9.75
CA CYS A 279 -10.93 -1.58 -10.94
C CYS A 279 -9.58 -1.91 -11.59
N ASN A 280 -9.20 -3.19 -11.55
CA ASN A 280 -8.05 -3.75 -12.24
C ASN A 280 -6.75 -2.95 -12.05
N GLN A 281 -6.46 -2.54 -10.81
CA GLN A 281 -5.27 -1.78 -10.47
C GLN A 281 -4.19 -2.66 -9.85
N GLU A 282 -2.93 -2.33 -10.09
CA GLU A 282 -1.79 -3.02 -9.49
C GLU A 282 -1.54 -2.52 -8.06
N ILE A 283 -1.48 -3.43 -7.09
CA ILE A 283 -1.01 -3.12 -5.74
C ILE A 283 0.53 -3.02 -5.78
N PRO A 284 1.13 -1.87 -5.42
CA PRO A 284 2.58 -1.68 -5.55
C PRO A 284 3.40 -2.68 -4.72
N GLY A 285 3.00 -2.91 -3.46
CA GLY A 285 3.69 -3.82 -2.54
C GLY A 285 2.85 -4.14 -1.32
N ILE A 286 3.45 -4.82 -0.35
CA ILE A 286 2.79 -5.16 0.92
C ILE A 286 2.38 -3.89 1.69
N THR A 287 1.23 -3.93 2.36
CA THR A 287 0.79 -2.87 3.28
C THR A 287 1.41 -3.09 4.67
N GLY A 288 1.41 -2.07 5.52
CA GLY A 288 1.81 -2.26 6.92
C GLY A 288 0.93 -3.31 7.60
N GLY A 289 1.48 -4.01 8.60
CA GLY A 289 0.77 -5.12 9.24
C GLY A 289 0.77 -6.43 8.43
N ALA A 290 1.46 -6.49 7.29
CA ALA A 290 1.65 -7.74 6.54
C ALA A 290 2.32 -8.81 7.40
N LEU A 291 1.97 -10.08 7.16
CA LEU A 291 2.54 -11.23 7.88
C LEU A 291 3.95 -11.58 7.39
N ASP A 292 4.23 -11.36 6.11
CA ASP A 292 5.53 -11.60 5.48
C ASP A 292 5.67 -10.81 4.16
N GLY A 293 6.89 -10.69 3.65
CA GLY A 293 7.21 -10.07 2.35
C GLY A 293 7.35 -11.07 1.21
N ASN A 294 6.88 -12.32 1.34
CA ASN A 294 7.03 -13.35 0.31
C ASN A 294 5.92 -13.24 -0.75
N GLU A 295 5.89 -12.13 -1.48
CA GLU A 295 4.75 -11.77 -2.35
C GLU A 295 4.45 -12.82 -3.45
N ALA A 296 5.42 -13.64 -3.86
CA ALA A 296 5.22 -14.73 -4.82
C ALA A 296 4.45 -15.93 -4.24
N GLU A 297 4.49 -16.15 -2.93
CA GLU A 297 3.98 -17.37 -2.29
C GLU A 297 2.50 -17.24 -1.89
N PRO A 298 1.68 -18.30 -2.03
CA PRO A 298 0.32 -18.31 -1.52
C PRO A 298 0.25 -17.79 -0.07
N GLY A 299 -0.79 -17.03 0.26
CA GLY A 299 -0.95 -16.43 1.58
C GLY A 299 -2.37 -16.56 2.12
N PRO A 300 -2.57 -16.39 3.44
CA PRO A 300 -3.87 -16.56 4.07
C PRO A 300 -4.82 -15.38 3.81
N ILE A 301 -6.08 -15.52 4.19
CA ILE A 301 -6.94 -14.37 4.48
C ILE A 301 -6.74 -14.01 5.95
N TYR A 302 -6.50 -12.73 6.23
CA TYR A 302 -6.22 -12.22 7.56
C TYR A 302 -7.20 -11.07 7.87
N PHE A 303 -7.87 -11.13 9.03
CA PHE A 303 -8.71 -10.06 9.55
C PHE A 303 -8.03 -9.34 10.72
N GLN A 304 -7.90 -8.03 10.59
CA GLN A 304 -7.37 -7.16 11.63
C GLN A 304 -8.40 -7.01 12.77
N GLY A 305 -8.00 -7.38 13.99
CA GLY A 305 -8.89 -7.45 15.15
C GLY A 305 -8.49 -6.56 16.33
N ASP A 306 -7.45 -5.74 16.16
CA ASP A 306 -6.81 -4.94 17.20
C ASP A 306 -7.33 -3.49 17.28
N HIS A 307 -8.18 -3.03 16.35
CA HIS A 307 -8.66 -1.64 16.30
C HIS A 307 -10.18 -1.47 16.46
N GLY A 308 -10.83 -2.35 17.20
CA GLY A 308 -12.20 -2.17 17.68
C GLY A 308 -13.13 -3.35 17.38
N PRO A 309 -14.41 -3.27 17.82
CA PRO A 309 -15.38 -4.34 17.56
C PRO A 309 -15.70 -4.50 16.07
N ILE A 310 -15.67 -5.74 15.58
CA ILE A 310 -15.94 -6.10 14.19
C ILE A 310 -16.60 -7.48 14.11
N GLU A 311 -17.52 -7.64 13.17
CA GLU A 311 -18.21 -8.89 12.90
C GLU A 311 -18.09 -9.25 11.42
N PHE A 312 -17.96 -10.54 11.14
CA PHE A 312 -17.88 -11.10 9.79
C PHE A 312 -18.85 -12.25 9.61
N ARG A 313 -19.41 -12.38 8.41
CA ARG A 313 -20.17 -13.56 7.98
C ARG A 313 -20.01 -13.77 6.48
N ASN A 314 -20.54 -14.89 6.00
CA ASN A 314 -20.56 -15.22 4.57
C ASN A 314 -19.18 -15.06 3.88
N ILE A 315 -18.13 -15.58 4.51
CA ILE A 315 -16.77 -15.51 3.96
C ILE A 315 -16.62 -16.63 2.93
N VAL A 316 -16.65 -16.28 1.65
CA VAL A 316 -16.62 -17.22 0.53
C VAL A 316 -15.46 -16.89 -0.40
N ILE A 317 -14.61 -17.88 -0.67
CA ILE A 317 -13.46 -17.73 -1.56
C ILE A 317 -13.55 -18.69 -2.74
N THR A 318 -13.26 -18.19 -3.95
CA THR A 318 -13.14 -18.99 -5.17
C THR A 318 -11.70 -18.88 -5.67
N PRO A 319 -10.83 -19.84 -5.32
CA PRO A 319 -9.43 -19.83 -5.77
C PRO A 319 -9.32 -20.15 -7.26
N ALA A 320 -8.25 -19.69 -7.91
CA ALA A 320 -7.86 -20.19 -9.22
C ALA A 320 -7.46 -21.69 -9.17
N LYS A 321 -7.60 -22.39 -10.29
CA LYS A 321 -7.19 -23.79 -10.49
C LYS A 321 -5.70 -23.90 -10.81
#